data_AF-A0A6P8Z6J7-F1
#
_entry.id   AF-A0A6P8Z6J7-F1
#
_cell.length_a   1.000
_cell.length_b   1.000
_cell.length_c   1.000
_cell.angle_alpha   90.00
_cell.angle_beta   90.00
_cell.angle_gamma   90.00
#
_symmetry.space_group_name_H-M   'P 1'
#
loop_
_entity.id
_entity.type
_entity.pdbx_description
1 polymer ?
#
loop_
_entity_poly.entity_id
_entity_poly.type
_entity_poly.pdbx_seq_one_letter_code
_entity_poly.pdbx_strand_id
1 'polypeptide(L)'
;MKRQANEHPEAPPAEILRQHLPEVPKEALPYLPERHTTKRTFNRRRQGKFPDNPKSLEDLGEIPPEFATTLRGKPFLLYDSYDDDDEEDSDDGQENRRQKRI
;
A
#
# COMPACT_ATOMS: atom_id res chain seq x y z
N MET A 1 14.40 22.33 8.66
CA MET A 1 13.62 21.17 8.16
C MET A 1 14.45 20.15 7.38
N LYS A 2 14.66 20.24 6.05
CA LYS A 2 15.35 19.16 5.28
C LYS A 2 16.78 18.85 5.76
N ARG A 3 17.53 19.89 6.12
CA ARG A 3 18.88 19.77 6.67
C ARG A 3 18.89 19.06 8.03
N GLN A 4 17.99 19.44 8.93
CA GLN A 4 17.80 18.82 10.25
C GLN A 4 17.38 17.35 10.17
N ALA A 5 16.52 17.00 9.20
CA ALA A 5 16.16 15.60 8.95
C ALA A 5 17.35 14.75 8.48
N ASN A 6 18.34 15.35 7.80
CA ASN A 6 19.57 14.68 7.43
C ASN A 6 20.59 14.63 8.58
N GLU A 7 20.58 15.63 9.47
CA GLU A 7 21.45 15.70 10.65
C GLU A 7 20.99 14.73 11.76
N HIS A 8 19.68 14.45 11.85
CA HIS A 8 19.09 13.55 12.83
C HIS A 8 18.17 12.50 12.18
N PRO A 9 18.73 11.49 11.48
CA PRO A 9 17.93 10.46 10.81
C PRO A 9 17.17 9.55 11.78
N GLU A 10 17.64 9.42 13.02
CA GLU A 10 17.03 8.65 14.12
C GLU A 10 15.77 9.32 14.68
N ALA A 11 15.63 10.64 14.53
CA ALA A 11 14.52 11.38 15.13
C ALA A 11 13.22 11.16 14.33
N PRO A 12 12.08 10.84 14.98
CA PRO A 12 10.81 10.73 14.29
C PRO A 12 10.45 12.03 13.56
N PRO A 13 10.00 11.99 12.30
CA PRO A 13 9.66 13.19 11.54
C PRO A 13 8.64 14.11 12.23
N ALA A 14 7.75 13.52 13.05
CA ALA A 14 6.77 14.26 13.83
C ALA A 14 7.41 15.18 14.89
N GLU A 15 8.54 14.79 15.46
CA GLU A 15 9.25 15.56 16.48
C GLU A 15 9.95 16.77 15.87
N ILE A 16 10.65 16.57 14.75
CA ILE A 16 11.27 17.64 13.96
C ILE A 16 10.21 18.66 13.51
N LEU A 17 9.04 18.19 13.05
CA LEU A 17 7.95 19.07 12.64
C LEU A 17 7.38 19.89 13.81
N ARG A 18 7.23 19.30 14.99
CA ARG A 18 6.69 19.98 16.18
C ARG A 18 7.60 21.12 16.66
N GLN A 19 8.91 20.96 16.57
CA GLN A 19 9.88 21.98 16.97
C GLN A 19 9.81 23.23 16.10
N HIS A 20 9.52 23.06 14.80
CA HIS A 20 9.52 24.14 13.83
C HIS A 20 8.11 24.64 13.42
N LEU A 21 7.05 23.93 13.79
CA LEU A 21 5.66 24.39 13.57
C LEU A 21 5.39 25.79 14.17
N PRO A 22 5.91 26.14 15.37
CA PRO A 22 5.72 27.46 15.95
C PRO A 22 6.38 28.60 15.15
N GLU A 23 7.38 28.31 14.32
CA GLU A 23 8.06 29.28 13.47
C GLU A 23 7.23 29.64 12.23
N VAL A 24 6.16 28.90 11.94
CA VAL A 24 5.30 29.15 10.80
C VAL A 24 4.30 30.28 11.14
N PRO A 25 4.36 31.42 10.43
CA PRO A 25 3.43 32.52 10.65
C PRO A 25 1.99 32.07 10.39
N LYS A 26 1.03 32.55 11.20
CA LYS A 26 -0.39 32.19 11.05
C LYS A 26 -0.96 32.68 9.72
N GLU A 27 -0.39 33.74 9.19
CA GLU A 27 -0.67 34.33 7.89
C GLU A 27 -0.37 33.36 6.74
N ALA A 28 0.48 32.35 6.95
CA ALA A 28 0.78 31.32 5.95
C ALA A 28 -0.26 30.19 5.92
N LEU A 29 -1.15 30.08 6.92
CA LEU A 29 -2.15 29.01 7.01
C LEU A 29 -3.07 28.91 5.78
N PRO A 30 -3.57 30.01 5.18
CA PRO A 30 -4.42 29.95 3.99
C PRO A 30 -3.70 29.46 2.75
N TYR A 31 -2.38 29.55 2.73
CA TYR A 31 -1.53 29.15 1.60
C TYR A 31 -1.01 27.72 1.73
N LEU A 32 -1.27 27.05 2.87
CA LEU A 32 -0.90 25.65 3.06
C LEU A 32 -1.82 24.75 2.22
N PRO A 33 -1.26 23.75 1.52
CA PRO A 33 -2.07 22.78 0.82
C PRO A 33 -2.94 22.01 1.82
N GLU A 34 -4.18 21.72 1.43
CA GLU A 34 -5.05 20.91 2.27
C GLU A 34 -4.41 19.56 2.60
N ARG A 35 -4.71 19.05 3.80
CA ARG A 35 -4.13 17.81 4.31
C ARG A 35 -4.32 16.63 3.35
N HIS A 36 -5.48 16.53 2.71
CA HIS A 36 -5.79 15.46 1.77
C HIS A 36 -4.93 15.52 0.49
N THR A 37 -4.67 16.73 -0.04
CA THR A 37 -3.81 16.95 -1.22
C THR A 37 -2.36 16.60 -0.91
N THR A 38 -1.92 16.92 0.31
CA THR A 38 -0.58 16.61 0.81
C THR A 38 -0.40 15.09 0.92
N LYS A 39 -1.35 14.40 1.57
CA LYS A 39 -1.34 12.93 1.68
C LYS A 39 -1.33 12.26 0.31
N ARG A 40 -2.16 12.72 -0.63
CA ARG A 40 -2.21 12.21 -2.02
C ARG A 40 -0.86 12.38 -2.73
N THR A 41 -0.23 13.54 -2.60
CA THR A 41 1.06 13.83 -3.24
C THR A 41 2.18 12.95 -2.68
N PHE A 42 2.23 12.77 -1.36
CA PHE A 42 3.18 11.87 -0.72
C PHE A 42 2.96 10.42 -1.14
N ASN A 43 1.72 9.93 -1.08
CA ASN A 43 1.40 8.57 -1.48
C ASN A 43 1.79 8.30 -2.94
N ARG A 44 1.45 9.20 -3.87
CA ARG A 44 1.84 9.08 -5.28
C ARG A 44 3.35 8.98 -5.47
N ARG A 45 4.13 9.83 -4.79
CA ARG A 45 5.61 9.78 -4.88
C ARG A 45 6.20 8.52 -4.25
N ARG A 46 5.61 8.05 -3.14
CA ARG A 46 6.05 6.82 -2.49
C ARG A 46 5.77 5.63 -3.39
N GLN A 47 4.55 5.51 -3.89
CA GLN A 47 4.09 4.41 -4.73
C GLN A 47 4.93 4.24 -6.00
N GLY A 48 5.42 5.31 -6.62
CA GLY A 48 6.31 5.19 -7.80
C GLY A 48 7.67 4.49 -7.54
N LYS A 49 8.03 4.24 -6.27
CA LYS A 49 9.22 3.46 -5.89
C LYS A 49 8.88 2.09 -5.28
N PHE A 50 7.61 1.81 -5.02
CA PHE A 50 7.21 0.50 -4.54
C PHE A 50 7.03 -0.43 -5.74
N PRO A 51 7.43 -1.71 -5.63
CA PRO A 51 7.04 -2.70 -6.61
C PRO A 51 5.50 -2.79 -6.64
N ASP A 52 4.97 -3.20 -7.79
CA ASP A 52 3.56 -3.51 -7.91
C ASP A 52 3.18 -4.64 -6.93
N ASN A 53 1.91 -4.67 -6.51
CA ASN A 53 1.45 -5.73 -5.64
C ASN A 53 1.54 -7.07 -6.39
N PRO A 54 2.29 -8.07 -5.90
CA PRO A 54 2.43 -9.35 -6.58
C PRO A 54 1.06 -10.01 -6.72
N LYS A 55 0.81 -10.62 -7.88
CA LYS A 55 -0.47 -11.28 -8.18
C LYS A 55 -0.37 -12.79 -8.04
N SER A 56 0.81 -13.35 -8.24
CA SER A 56 1.11 -14.76 -7.98
C SER A 56 2.31 -14.90 -7.05
N LEU A 57 2.57 -16.14 -6.61
CA LEU A 57 3.74 -16.45 -5.80
C LEU A 57 5.07 -16.21 -6.53
N GLU A 58 5.15 -16.37 -7.86
CA GLU A 58 6.37 -16.12 -8.61
C GLU A 58 6.76 -14.62 -8.64
N ASP A 59 5.76 -13.74 -8.60
CA ASP A 59 5.96 -12.29 -8.56
C ASP A 59 6.63 -11.83 -7.25
N LEU A 60 6.61 -12.66 -6.20
CA LEU A 60 7.19 -12.35 -4.90
C LEU A 60 8.73 -12.40 -4.91
N GLY A 61 9.32 -13.00 -5.95
CA GLY A 61 10.77 -13.07 -6.13
C GLY A 61 11.48 -14.00 -5.14
N GLU A 62 12.74 -13.71 -4.83
CA GLU A 62 13.54 -14.50 -3.89
C GLU A 62 13.15 -14.15 -2.43
N ILE A 63 12.42 -15.04 -1.78
CA ILE A 63 12.03 -14.90 -0.38
C ILE A 63 13.22 -15.33 0.50
N PRO A 64 13.72 -14.47 1.41
CA PRO A 64 14.78 -14.85 2.33
C PRO A 64 14.39 -16.09 3.17
N PRO A 65 15.34 -17.00 3.46
CA PRO A 65 15.05 -18.26 4.14
C PRO A 65 14.50 -18.09 5.56
N GLU A 66 14.80 -16.95 6.20
CA GLU A 66 14.24 -16.54 7.49
C GLU A 66 12.71 -16.35 7.47
N PHE A 67 12.14 -16.05 6.30
CA PHE A 67 10.69 -15.92 6.11
C PHE A 67 10.07 -17.16 5.45
N ALA A 68 10.89 -18.01 4.82
CA ALA A 68 10.44 -19.26 4.21
C ALA A 68 10.37 -20.42 5.22
N THR A 69 10.94 -20.28 6.42
CA THR A 69 11.02 -21.34 7.42
C THR A 69 10.37 -20.96 8.74
N THR A 70 9.71 -21.94 9.36
CA THR A 70 9.18 -21.82 10.71
C THR A 70 10.31 -21.84 11.75
N LEU A 71 10.02 -21.43 12.99
CA LEU A 71 10.97 -21.55 14.13
C LEU A 71 11.49 -22.98 14.37
N ARG A 72 10.83 -24.00 13.81
CA ARG A 72 11.20 -25.42 13.88
C ARG A 72 11.91 -25.93 12.62
N GLY A 73 12.31 -25.04 11.71
CA GLY A 73 13.00 -25.37 10.46
C GLY A 73 12.13 -26.06 9.41
N LYS A 74 10.80 -26.11 9.60
CA LYS A 74 9.88 -26.62 8.57
C LYS A 74 9.59 -25.52 7.55
N PRO A 75 9.45 -25.84 6.25
CA PRO A 75 9.03 -24.87 5.25
C PRO A 75 7.65 -24.31 5.65
N PHE A 76 7.52 -22.99 5.61
CA PHE A 76 6.24 -22.31 5.72
C PHE A 76 5.55 -22.41 4.36
N LEU A 77 4.37 -23.02 4.32
CA LEU A 77 3.66 -23.26 3.07
C LEU A 77 3.06 -21.94 2.56
N LEU A 78 3.74 -21.27 1.63
CA LEU A 78 3.08 -20.30 0.74
C LEU A 78 2.41 -21.11 -0.36
N TYR A 79 1.12 -21.38 -0.20
CA TYR A 79 0.30 -21.98 -1.25
C TYR A 79 -0.35 -20.84 -2.05
N ASP A 80 -0.18 -20.86 -3.36
CA ASP A 80 -0.99 -20.00 -4.24
C ASP A 80 -2.35 -20.68 -4.37
N SER A 81 -3.35 -20.20 -3.64
CA SER A 81 -4.69 -20.79 -3.61
C SER A 81 -5.55 -20.35 -4.79
N TYR A 82 -4.96 -20.01 -5.94
CA TYR A 82 -5.64 -19.52 -7.14
C TYR A 82 -5.70 -20.51 -8.30
N ASP A 83 -5.21 -21.74 -8.14
CA ASP A 83 -5.66 -22.86 -8.99
C ASP A 83 -6.99 -23.40 -8.43
N ASP A 84 -8.03 -22.58 -8.48
CA ASP A 84 -9.38 -23.13 -8.66
C ASP A 84 -9.45 -23.53 -10.14
N ASP A 85 -9.10 -24.79 -10.42
CA ASP A 85 -9.76 -25.56 -11.46
C ASP A 85 -11.27 -25.61 -11.10
N ASP A 86 -11.95 -24.47 -11.17
CA ASP A 86 -13.40 -24.42 -11.26
C ASP A 86 -13.74 -24.83 -12.69
N GLU A 87 -13.66 -26.16 -12.88
CA GLU A 87 -14.30 -26.89 -13.94
C GLU A 87 -15.68 -26.29 -14.24
N GLU A 88 -15.92 -26.11 -15.53
CA GLU A 88 -17.16 -25.65 -16.13
C GLU A 88 -18.39 -26.40 -15.57
N ASP A 89 -19.03 -25.89 -14.53
CA ASP A 89 -20.43 -26.22 -14.25
C ASP A 89 -21.30 -25.43 -15.25
N SER A 90 -21.37 -26.00 -16.46
CA SER A 90 -22.39 -25.70 -17.45
C SER A 90 -23.76 -26.07 -16.87
N ASP A 91 -24.51 -25.10 -16.34
CA ASP A 91 -25.96 -25.25 -16.12
C ASP A 91 -26.73 -24.22 -16.97
N ASP A 92 -27.35 -24.75 -18.02
CA ASP A 92 -28.23 -24.08 -18.97
C ASP A 92 -29.51 -23.57 -18.28
N GLY A 93 -29.46 -22.36 -17.73
CA GLY A 93 -30.60 -21.66 -17.14
C GLY A 93 -31.16 -20.53 -18.00
N GLN A 94 -31.66 -20.84 -19.20
CA GLN A 94 -32.46 -19.89 -20.00
C GLN A 94 -33.75 -19.51 -19.25
N GLU A 95 -33.91 -18.26 -18.79
CA GLU A 95 -35.18 -17.56 -19.01
C GLU A 95 -35.12 -16.04 -18.85
N ASN A 96 -35.53 -15.37 -19.93
CA ASN A 96 -35.87 -13.97 -20.05
C ASN A 96 -36.67 -13.41 -18.87
N ARG A 97 -36.36 -12.17 -18.47
CA ARG A 97 -37.36 -11.09 -18.42
C ARG A 97 -36.74 -9.70 -18.34
N ARG A 98 -36.71 -9.07 -19.51
CA ARG A 98 -36.77 -7.62 -19.66
C ARG A 98 -37.85 -7.05 -18.74
N GLN A 99 -37.52 -6.03 -17.96
CA GLN A 99 -38.43 -4.90 -17.71
C GLN A 99 -37.65 -3.67 -17.24
N LYS A 100 -37.37 -2.81 -18.22
CA LYS A 100 -37.09 -1.39 -18.06
C LYS A 100 -38.42 -0.71 -17.75
N ARG A 101 -38.52 0.09 -16.68
CA ARG A 101 -39.54 1.16 -16.53
C ARG A 101 -39.17 2.07 -15.35
N ILE A 102 -38.69 3.27 -15.70
CA ILE A 102 -39.23 4.62 -15.41
C ILE A 102 -38.76 5.13 -14.05
#